data_AF-A0A5C3K9S1-F1
#
_entry.id   AF-A0A5C3K9S1-F1
#
_cell.length_a   1.000
_cell.length_b   1.000
_cell.length_c   1.000
_cell.angle_alpha   90.00
_cell.angle_beta   90.00
_cell.angle_gamma   90.00
#
_symmetry.space_group_name_H-M   'P 1'
#
loop_
_entity.id
_entity.type
_entity.pdbx_description
1 polymer ?
#
loop_
_entity_poly.entity_id
_entity_poly.type
_entity_poly.pdbx_seq_one_letter_code
_entity_poly.pdbx_strand_id
1 'polypeptide(L)'
;LPETPNYSGSLLRASTFRLGVDSTTSKDVNVPVYELLPMVHPNDLVLGGWDISAVPMEKAMTRSMVVDYDLQRQFRSKDISKSSVVVDMVAANRLLFKAPELNKKGAPKDKGEHPDHIVVIKYVPAVGDSKRAIDEYFSKIFCGGRLVINIFNECEDSLLATPLILDLSILAELLTCAKYRKVGDPEFKPLHSVLSLLSYMLKAPLIKPGTEVINSLNRQA
;
A
#
# COMPACT_ATOMS: atom_id res chain seq x y z
N LEU A 1 -9.99 -14.21 -26.30
CA LEU A 1 -10.72 -15.34 -25.67
C LEU A 1 -11.74 -14.73 -24.70
N PRO A 2 -12.87 -15.38 -24.37
CA PRO A 2 -13.72 -14.91 -23.28
C PRO A 2 -12.94 -15.00 -21.97
N GLU A 3 -12.79 -13.88 -21.27
CA GLU A 3 -12.13 -13.86 -19.95
C GLU A 3 -13.12 -14.26 -18.87
N THR A 4 -12.66 -15.06 -17.92
CA THR A 4 -13.46 -15.49 -16.76
C THR A 4 -13.24 -14.53 -15.58
N PRO A 5 -14.30 -14.20 -14.80
CA PRO A 5 -14.18 -13.42 -13.58
C PRO A 5 -13.12 -14.01 -12.63
N ASN A 6 -12.25 -13.15 -12.10
CA ASN A 6 -11.12 -13.56 -11.28
C ASN A 6 -10.71 -12.43 -10.30
N TYR A 7 -9.84 -12.75 -9.35
CA TYR A 7 -9.34 -11.82 -8.33
C TYR A 7 -7.87 -11.43 -8.56
N SER A 8 -7.47 -11.24 -9.82
CA SER A 8 -6.11 -10.76 -10.14
C SER A 8 -5.83 -9.41 -9.44
N GLY A 9 -4.61 -9.27 -8.91
CA GLY A 9 -4.22 -8.10 -8.12
C GLY A 9 -4.54 -8.20 -6.62
N SER A 10 -5.31 -9.19 -6.16
CA SER A 10 -5.46 -9.48 -4.72
C SER A 10 -4.25 -10.25 -4.20
N LEU A 11 -3.62 -9.73 -3.16
CA LEU A 11 -2.55 -10.41 -2.44
C LEU A 11 -3.07 -11.71 -1.81
N LEU A 12 -4.22 -11.67 -1.13
CA LEU A 12 -4.73 -12.85 -0.40
C LEU A 12 -5.23 -13.96 -1.33
N ARG A 13 -5.77 -13.61 -2.51
CA ARG A 13 -6.37 -14.58 -3.46
C ARG A 13 -5.44 -14.99 -4.60
N ALA A 14 -4.50 -14.14 -5.02
CA ALA A 14 -3.64 -14.40 -6.19
C ALA A 14 -2.14 -14.57 -5.87
N SER A 15 -1.71 -14.42 -4.61
CA SER A 15 -0.31 -14.69 -4.23
C SER A 15 -0.12 -16.02 -3.50
N THR A 16 1.14 -16.44 -3.41
CA THR A 16 1.56 -17.68 -2.73
C THR A 16 2.65 -17.38 -1.70
N PHE A 17 2.68 -18.18 -0.64
CA PHE A 17 3.66 -18.10 0.43
C PHE A 17 4.53 -19.37 0.43
N ARG A 18 5.84 -19.20 0.60
CA ARG A 18 6.80 -20.30 0.66
C ARG A 18 6.79 -20.93 2.05
N LEU A 19 6.30 -22.17 2.15
CA LEU A 19 6.34 -22.94 3.39
C LEU A 19 7.73 -23.52 3.68
N GLY A 20 8.50 -23.85 2.64
CA GLY A 20 9.81 -24.46 2.82
C GLY A 20 10.38 -25.05 1.54
N VAL A 21 11.08 -26.18 1.69
CA VAL A 21 11.68 -26.97 0.62
C VAL A 21 11.31 -28.43 0.87
N ASP A 22 10.88 -29.15 -0.16
CA ASP A 22 10.66 -30.60 -0.08
C ASP A 22 12.01 -31.33 0.07
N SER A 23 12.12 -32.17 1.11
CA SER A 23 13.32 -32.96 1.38
C SER A 23 13.66 -33.99 0.30
N THR A 24 12.68 -34.39 -0.52
CA THR A 24 12.87 -35.41 -1.57
C THR A 24 13.27 -34.79 -2.90
N THR A 25 12.56 -33.76 -3.36
CA THR A 25 12.85 -33.11 -4.65
C THR A 25 13.78 -31.89 -4.56
N SER A 26 14.09 -31.41 -3.34
CA SER A 26 14.84 -30.17 -3.09
C SER A 26 14.24 -28.92 -3.77
N LYS A 27 12.92 -28.92 -4.03
CA LYS A 27 12.19 -27.80 -4.62
C LYS A 27 11.45 -26.99 -3.58
N ASP A 28 11.32 -25.69 -3.83
CA ASP A 28 10.51 -24.78 -3.03
C ASP A 28 9.03 -25.20 -3.05
N VAL A 29 8.42 -25.28 -1.86
CA VAL A 29 6.99 -25.57 -1.70
C VAL A 29 6.28 -24.27 -1.37
N ASN A 30 5.46 -23.80 -2.31
CA ASN A 30 4.63 -22.61 -2.17
C ASN A 30 3.16 -23.02 -2.11
N VAL A 31 2.40 -22.41 -1.20
CA VAL A 31 0.94 -22.59 -1.07
C VAL A 31 0.23 -21.26 -1.25
N PRO A 32 -1.03 -21.22 -1.73
CA PRO A 32 -1.80 -19.98 -1.77
C PRO A 32 -1.99 -19.35 -0.39
N VAL A 33 -1.92 -18.02 -0.28
CA VAL A 33 -1.98 -17.32 1.02
C VAL A 33 -3.27 -17.62 1.78
N TYR A 34 -4.40 -17.74 1.08
CA TYR A 34 -5.70 -18.08 1.67
C TYR A 34 -5.80 -19.52 2.21
N GLU A 35 -4.82 -20.39 1.97
CA GLU A 35 -4.79 -21.76 2.52
C GLU A 35 -3.99 -21.86 3.83
N LEU A 36 -3.24 -20.81 4.20
CA LEU A 36 -2.44 -20.77 5.43
C LEU A 36 -3.31 -20.70 6.70
N LEU A 37 -4.42 -19.96 6.63
CA LEU A 37 -5.34 -19.69 7.73
C LEU A 37 -6.77 -19.58 7.16
N PRO A 38 -7.81 -19.95 7.93
CA PRO A 38 -9.18 -19.73 7.52
C PRO A 38 -9.46 -18.22 7.42
N MET A 39 -9.85 -17.77 6.22
CA MET A 39 -10.20 -16.38 5.92
C MET A 39 -11.54 -16.35 5.17
N VAL A 40 -12.31 -15.27 5.32
CA VAL A 40 -13.56 -15.05 4.58
C VAL A 40 -13.28 -14.98 3.07
N HIS A 41 -14.09 -15.66 2.26
CA HIS A 41 -13.99 -15.59 0.80
C HIS A 41 -14.63 -14.29 0.28
N PRO A 42 -14.05 -13.60 -0.73
CA PRO A 42 -14.62 -12.34 -1.25
C PRO A 42 -16.09 -12.43 -1.70
N ASN A 43 -16.53 -13.59 -2.23
CA ASN A 43 -17.92 -13.81 -2.63
C ASN A 43 -18.92 -13.78 -1.46
N ASP A 44 -18.46 -14.01 -0.22
CA ASP A 44 -19.31 -14.10 0.97
C ASP A 44 -19.51 -12.71 1.62
N LEU A 45 -18.85 -11.67 1.09
CA LEU A 45 -18.98 -10.30 1.55
C LEU A 45 -20.29 -9.67 1.08
N VAL A 46 -21.18 -9.38 2.03
CA VAL A 46 -22.40 -8.60 1.78
C VAL A 46 -22.06 -7.11 1.79
N LEU A 47 -21.96 -6.52 0.59
CA LEU A 47 -21.59 -5.11 0.43
C LEU A 47 -22.81 -4.18 0.55
N GLY A 48 -22.66 -3.16 1.38
CA GLY A 48 -23.55 -2.01 1.49
C GLY A 48 -22.74 -0.73 1.69
N GLY A 49 -23.39 0.43 1.71
CA GLY A 49 -22.70 1.70 1.89
C GLY A 49 -23.58 2.92 1.70
N TRP A 50 -22.93 4.08 1.65
CA TRP A 50 -23.56 5.39 1.47
C TRP A 50 -22.77 6.17 0.41
N ASP A 51 -23.47 6.85 -0.49
CA ASP A 51 -22.91 7.79 -1.47
C ASP A 51 -23.71 9.10 -1.36
N ILE A 52 -23.06 10.24 -1.61
CA ILE A 52 -23.71 11.56 -1.71
C ILE A 52 -24.60 11.66 -2.97
N SER A 53 -24.34 10.81 -3.97
CA SER A 53 -25.07 10.73 -5.22
C SER A 53 -26.08 9.57 -5.16
N ALA A 54 -27.38 9.88 -5.29
CA ALA A 54 -28.46 8.90 -5.32
C ALA A 54 -28.55 8.07 -6.63
N VAL A 55 -27.46 7.95 -7.40
CA VAL A 55 -27.41 7.22 -8.67
C VAL A 55 -27.32 5.71 -8.39
N PRO A 56 -28.23 4.87 -8.93
CA PRO A 56 -28.15 3.41 -8.78
C PRO A 56 -26.85 2.81 -9.31
N MET A 57 -26.38 1.72 -8.69
CA MET A 57 -25.07 1.11 -8.97
C MET A 57 -24.84 0.78 -10.45
N GLU A 58 -25.84 0.26 -11.16
CA GLU A 58 -25.80 0.01 -12.60
C GLU A 58 -25.40 1.26 -13.40
N LYS A 59 -26.05 2.40 -13.12
CA LYS A 59 -25.75 3.69 -13.75
C LYS A 59 -24.44 4.28 -13.23
N ALA A 60 -24.04 3.96 -12.00
CA ALA A 60 -22.72 4.31 -11.48
C ALA A 60 -21.60 3.58 -12.24
N MET A 61 -21.78 2.31 -12.61
CA MET A 61 -20.83 1.54 -13.44
C MET A 61 -20.70 2.13 -14.86
N THR A 62 -21.78 2.65 -15.45
CA THR A 62 -21.68 3.39 -16.73
C THR A 62 -21.02 4.77 -16.53
N ARG A 63 -21.24 5.42 -15.38
CA ARG A 63 -20.67 6.73 -15.02
C ARG A 63 -19.20 6.67 -14.61
N SER A 64 -18.65 5.51 -14.22
CA SER A 64 -17.25 5.36 -13.77
C SER A 64 -16.18 5.66 -14.83
N MET A 65 -16.53 6.21 -15.99
CA MET A 65 -15.66 7.02 -16.85
C MET A 65 -15.36 8.44 -16.28
N VAL A 66 -15.38 8.58 -14.95
CA VAL A 66 -14.76 9.58 -14.02
C VAL A 66 -14.96 11.12 -14.22
N VAL A 67 -15.90 11.71 -13.46
CA VAL A 67 -16.12 13.18 -13.17
C VAL A 67 -16.93 13.35 -11.85
N ASP A 68 -17.01 14.46 -11.08
CA ASP A 68 -16.42 15.83 -11.10
C ASP A 68 -16.46 16.53 -9.69
N TYR A 69 -16.06 17.82 -9.63
CA TYR A 69 -16.44 18.95 -8.74
C TYR A 69 -15.94 19.11 -7.29
N ASP A 70 -15.07 18.25 -6.73
CA ASP A 70 -14.20 18.69 -5.59
C ASP A 70 -12.76 18.18 -5.70
N LEU A 71 -12.25 18.17 -6.93
CA LEU A 71 -10.94 17.62 -7.28
C LEU A 71 -9.76 18.33 -6.57
N GLN A 72 -9.84 19.65 -6.36
CA GLN A 72 -8.72 20.42 -5.80
C GLN A 72 -8.37 20.03 -4.36
N ARG A 73 -9.37 19.71 -3.52
CA ARG A 73 -9.13 19.23 -2.14
C ARG A 73 -8.53 17.82 -2.15
N GLN A 74 -9.01 16.95 -3.04
CA GLN A 74 -8.50 15.58 -3.18
C GLN A 74 -7.06 15.53 -3.71
N PHE A 75 -6.63 16.48 -4.54
CA PHE A 75 -5.23 16.55 -4.99
C PHE A 75 -4.28 16.93 -3.87
N ARG A 76 -4.63 17.87 -2.97
CA ARG A 76 -3.75 18.23 -1.84
C ARG A 76 -3.49 17.07 -0.88
N SER A 77 -4.51 16.28 -0.53
CA SER A 77 -4.32 15.12 0.36
C SER A 77 -3.48 14.02 -0.32
N LYS A 78 -3.69 13.79 -1.62
CA LYS A 78 -2.88 12.87 -2.42
C LYS A 78 -1.43 13.36 -2.50
N ASP A 79 -1.18 14.63 -2.82
CA ASP A 79 0.17 15.20 -2.92
C ASP A 79 0.96 15.07 -1.61
N ILE A 80 0.38 15.50 -0.48
CA ILE A 80 1.01 15.38 0.86
C ILE A 80 1.36 13.91 1.17
N SER A 81 0.41 12.99 1.01
CA SER A 81 0.64 11.54 1.26
C SER A 81 1.54 10.86 0.22
N LYS A 82 1.72 11.44 -0.98
CA LYS A 82 2.74 10.98 -1.94
C LYS A 82 4.13 11.46 -1.52
N SER A 83 4.28 12.70 -1.07
CA SER A 83 5.57 13.27 -0.72
C SER A 83 6.28 12.55 0.44
N SER A 84 5.53 12.01 1.41
CA SER A 84 6.06 11.42 2.64
C SER A 84 6.65 10.01 2.51
N VAL A 85 6.44 9.29 1.40
CA VAL A 85 6.80 7.86 1.28
C VAL A 85 8.30 7.56 1.22
N VAL A 86 9.13 8.59 1.01
CA VAL A 86 10.60 8.46 0.86
C VAL A 86 11.32 8.70 2.19
N VAL A 87 10.61 9.20 3.22
CA VAL A 87 11.22 9.71 4.47
C VAL A 87 11.83 8.59 5.32
N ASP A 88 11.15 7.44 5.44
CA ASP A 88 11.66 6.27 6.17
C ASP A 88 12.87 5.64 5.44
N MET A 89 12.81 5.55 4.11
CA MET A 89 13.93 5.07 3.29
C MET A 89 15.18 5.95 3.46
N VAL A 90 15.03 7.27 3.50
CA VAL A 90 16.13 8.21 3.76
C VAL A 90 16.68 8.05 5.18
N ALA A 91 15.80 8.00 6.18
CA ALA A 91 16.19 7.85 7.59
C ALA A 91 16.95 6.53 7.87
N ALA A 92 16.60 5.46 7.16
CA ALA A 92 17.27 4.16 7.24
C ALA A 92 18.68 4.16 6.60
N ASN A 93 18.95 5.02 5.61
CA ASN A 93 20.15 4.98 4.77
C ASN A 93 21.17 6.10 5.08
N ARG A 94 21.64 6.14 6.33
CA ARG A 94 22.58 7.16 6.85
C ARG A 94 23.96 7.21 6.17
N LEU A 95 24.30 6.22 5.35
CA LEU A 95 25.52 6.21 4.52
C LEU A 95 25.38 7.07 3.25
N LEU A 96 24.13 7.23 2.76
CA LEU A 96 23.82 7.96 1.53
C LEU A 96 23.25 9.36 1.81
N PHE A 97 22.58 9.54 2.94
CA PHE A 97 21.94 10.78 3.34
C PHE A 97 22.40 11.21 4.73
N LYS A 98 22.86 12.45 4.89
CA LYS A 98 23.22 13.01 6.19
C LYS A 98 22.01 13.16 7.09
N ALA A 99 22.13 12.65 8.32
CA ALA A 99 21.14 12.82 9.37
C ALA A 99 20.95 14.31 9.72
N PRO A 100 19.74 14.72 10.16
CA PRO A 100 19.48 16.08 10.62
C PRO A 100 20.35 16.47 11.82
N GLU A 101 20.87 17.71 11.82
CA GLU A 101 21.54 18.27 12.99
C GLU A 101 20.56 18.37 14.17
N LEU A 102 21.01 18.01 15.38
CA LEU A 102 20.21 18.14 16.60
C LEU A 102 20.53 19.45 17.31
N ASN A 103 19.49 20.20 17.69
CA ASN A 103 19.60 21.37 18.56
C ASN A 103 20.03 20.96 19.98
N LYS A 104 20.49 21.93 20.78
CA LYS A 104 20.89 21.76 22.20
C LYS A 104 19.81 21.16 23.13
N LYS A 105 18.56 20.98 22.65
CA LYS A 105 17.44 20.34 23.36
C LYS A 105 17.12 18.91 22.84
N GLY A 106 17.96 18.33 21.98
CA GLY A 106 17.74 17.01 21.39
C GLY A 106 16.68 16.95 20.28
N ALA A 107 16.10 18.09 19.88
CA ALA A 107 15.16 18.18 18.76
C ALA A 107 15.91 18.44 17.44
N PRO A 108 15.51 17.83 16.30
CA PRO A 108 16.10 18.13 15.00
C PRO A 108 15.94 19.62 14.65
N LYS A 109 17.01 20.20 14.12
CA LYS A 109 17.12 21.61 13.70
C LYS A 109 16.56 21.81 12.29
N ASP A 110 16.87 20.86 11.41
CA ASP A 110 16.44 20.80 10.02
C ASP A 110 15.96 19.38 9.70
N LYS A 111 15.47 19.13 8.47
CA LYS A 111 15.01 17.79 8.05
C LYS A 111 16.14 16.81 7.74
N GLY A 112 17.37 17.30 7.56
CA GLY A 112 18.50 16.50 7.06
C GLY A 112 18.58 16.51 5.54
N GLU A 113 19.46 15.67 4.98
CA GLU A 113 19.62 15.53 3.53
C GLU A 113 18.53 14.64 2.96
N HIS A 114 17.80 15.12 1.96
CA HIS A 114 16.76 14.38 1.24
C HIS A 114 16.98 14.48 -0.27
N PRO A 115 16.58 13.48 -1.06
CA PRO A 115 16.56 13.59 -2.51
C PRO A 115 15.47 14.57 -2.95
N ASP A 116 15.69 15.26 -4.07
CA ASP A 116 14.64 16.04 -4.73
C ASP A 116 13.52 15.10 -5.17
N HIS A 117 12.33 15.29 -4.60
CA HIS A 117 11.16 14.43 -4.83
C HIS A 117 9.94 15.32 -5.09
N ILE A 118 9.49 15.35 -6.34
CA ILE A 118 8.38 16.18 -6.81
C ILE A 118 7.29 15.26 -7.31
N VAL A 119 6.07 15.45 -6.79
CA VAL A 119 4.89 14.72 -7.23
C VAL A 119 3.98 15.71 -7.97
N VAL A 120 3.53 15.32 -9.16
CA VAL A 120 2.58 16.11 -9.94
C VAL A 120 1.37 15.24 -10.27
N ILE A 121 0.17 15.74 -9.99
CA ILE A 121 -1.09 15.11 -10.39
C ILE A 121 -1.86 16.11 -11.23
N LYS A 122 -2.14 15.77 -12.49
CA LYS A 122 -2.95 16.58 -13.41
C LYS A 122 -4.19 15.79 -13.79
N TYR A 123 -5.33 16.47 -13.82
CA TYR A 123 -6.56 15.90 -14.36
C TYR A 123 -6.57 16.06 -15.88
N VAL A 124 -6.79 14.95 -16.59
CA VAL A 124 -6.86 14.90 -18.05
C VAL A 124 -8.11 14.09 -18.41
N PRO A 125 -9.26 14.72 -18.72
CA PRO A 125 -10.53 14.01 -18.92
C PRO A 125 -10.45 12.90 -19.97
N ALA A 126 -9.63 13.10 -21.01
CA ALA A 126 -9.49 12.18 -22.14
C ALA A 126 -8.90 10.80 -21.79
N VAL A 127 -8.32 10.60 -20.61
CA VAL A 127 -7.79 9.27 -20.19
C VAL A 127 -8.76 8.47 -19.32
N GLY A 128 -9.85 9.07 -18.82
CA GLY A 128 -10.82 8.37 -17.96
C GLY A 128 -10.17 7.75 -16.72
N ASP A 129 -10.47 6.47 -16.47
CA ASP A 129 -9.83 5.67 -15.39
C ASP A 129 -8.44 5.14 -15.76
N SER A 130 -8.05 5.20 -17.05
CA SER A 130 -6.71 4.79 -17.53
C SER A 130 -5.65 5.81 -17.11
N LYS A 131 -5.13 5.60 -15.91
CA LYS A 131 -4.20 6.50 -15.24
C LYS A 131 -2.80 6.27 -15.74
N ARG A 132 -2.16 7.36 -16.15
CA ARG A 132 -0.78 7.39 -16.64
C ARG A 132 0.14 7.89 -15.53
N ALA A 133 0.97 7.01 -14.99
CA ALA A 133 2.07 7.36 -14.09
C ALA A 133 3.37 7.45 -14.89
N ILE A 134 4.16 8.49 -14.60
CA ILE A 134 5.44 8.75 -15.24
C ILE A 134 6.40 9.14 -14.13
N ASP A 135 7.40 8.31 -13.88
CA ASP A 135 8.36 8.47 -12.79
C ASP A 135 9.79 8.45 -13.34
N GLU A 136 10.57 9.48 -13.05
CA GLU A 136 12.00 9.55 -13.38
C GLU A 136 12.83 9.43 -12.09
N TYR A 137 13.69 8.42 -12.02
CA TYR A 137 14.63 8.22 -10.92
C TYR A 137 16.04 8.57 -11.38
N PHE A 138 16.55 9.70 -10.89
CA PHE A 138 17.93 10.12 -11.09
C PHE A 138 18.82 9.65 -9.94
N SER A 139 19.85 8.85 -10.23
CA SER A 139 20.80 8.31 -9.25
C SER A 139 22.24 8.60 -9.65
N LYS A 140 23.10 8.89 -8.65
CA LYS A 140 24.56 8.91 -8.83
C LYS A 140 25.13 7.53 -8.51
N ILE A 141 26.01 7.04 -9.37
CA ILE A 141 26.67 5.73 -9.24
C ILE A 141 28.20 5.90 -9.12
N PHE A 142 28.93 4.79 -9.13
CA PHE A 142 30.38 4.75 -8.94
C PHE A 142 31.14 5.71 -9.87
N CYS A 143 32.27 6.24 -9.40
CA CYS A 143 33.10 7.25 -10.07
C CYS A 143 32.35 8.51 -10.56
N GLY A 144 31.23 8.87 -9.92
CA GLY A 144 30.43 10.04 -10.32
C GLY A 144 29.59 9.82 -11.58
N GLY A 145 29.46 8.57 -12.03
CA GLY A 145 28.53 8.19 -13.09
C GLY A 145 27.08 8.50 -12.71
N ARG A 146 26.19 8.48 -13.71
CA ARG A 146 24.76 8.79 -13.55
C ARG A 146 23.94 7.63 -14.10
N LEU A 147 22.92 7.24 -13.35
CA LEU A 147 21.89 6.29 -13.75
C LEU A 147 20.55 7.04 -13.75
N VAL A 148 19.83 6.97 -14.87
CA VAL A 148 18.48 7.52 -15.00
C VAL A 148 17.56 6.38 -15.38
N ILE A 149 16.52 6.15 -14.58
CA ILE A 149 15.49 5.15 -14.84
C ILE A 149 14.18 5.90 -15.06
N ASN A 150 13.61 5.73 -16.24
CA ASN A 150 12.29 6.27 -16.58
C ASN A 150 11.28 5.12 -16.59
N ILE A 151 10.22 5.26 -15.79
CA ILE A 151 9.12 4.30 -15.69
C ILE A 151 7.86 4.98 -16.22
N PHE A 152 7.23 4.37 -17.22
CA PHE A 152 5.91 4.74 -17.70
C PHE A 152 4.96 3.58 -17.38
N ASN A 153 3.84 3.88 -16.73
CA ASN A 153 2.82 2.90 -16.42
C ASN A 153 1.43 3.43 -16.80
N GLU A 154 0.67 2.63 -17.53
CA GLU A 154 -0.74 2.87 -17.86
C GLU A 154 -1.56 1.78 -17.17
N CYS A 155 -2.47 2.18 -16.28
CA CYS A 155 -3.25 1.27 -15.44
C CYS A 155 -4.62 1.85 -15.14
N GLU A 156 -5.64 1.00 -15.11
CA GLU A 156 -6.97 1.33 -14.60
C GLU A 156 -6.91 1.43 -13.07
N ASP A 157 -7.05 2.65 -12.53
CA ASP A 157 -6.91 2.92 -11.09
C ASP A 157 -7.98 2.16 -10.28
N SER A 158 -9.17 1.98 -10.86
CA SER A 158 -10.28 1.25 -10.26
C SER A 158 -10.03 -0.27 -10.21
N LEU A 159 -9.42 -0.86 -11.25
CA LEU A 159 -9.07 -2.29 -11.26
C LEU A 159 -7.90 -2.61 -10.31
N LEU A 160 -6.96 -1.68 -10.10
CA LEU A 160 -5.92 -1.84 -9.08
C LEU A 160 -6.44 -1.63 -7.66
N ALA A 161 -7.37 -0.69 -7.45
CA ALA A 161 -7.88 -0.37 -6.11
C ALA A 161 -8.85 -1.43 -5.57
N THR A 162 -9.71 -1.98 -6.41
CA THR A 162 -10.75 -2.95 -6.02
C THR A 162 -10.22 -4.18 -5.24
N PRO A 163 -9.21 -4.93 -5.74
CA PRO A 163 -8.67 -6.07 -5.00
C PRO A 163 -8.00 -5.67 -3.67
N LEU A 164 -7.35 -4.50 -3.60
CA LEU A 164 -6.74 -4.01 -2.36
C LEU A 164 -7.80 -3.66 -1.29
N ILE A 165 -8.98 -3.19 -1.70
CA ILE A 165 -10.11 -2.93 -0.79
C ILE A 165 -10.70 -4.25 -0.24
N LEU A 166 -10.80 -5.27 -1.08
CA LEU A 166 -11.22 -6.61 -0.67
C LEU A 166 -10.20 -7.23 0.31
N ASP A 167 -8.91 -7.19 -0.02
CA ASP A 167 -7.84 -7.69 0.85
C ASP A 167 -7.82 -6.98 2.21
N LEU A 168 -7.98 -5.64 2.22
CA LEU A 168 -8.02 -4.86 3.46
C LEU A 168 -9.19 -5.29 4.35
N SER A 169 -10.35 -5.59 3.75
CA SER A 169 -11.55 -6.01 4.47
C SER A 169 -11.40 -7.42 5.04
N ILE A 170 -10.86 -8.37 4.26
CA ILE A 170 -10.64 -9.76 4.68
C ILE A 170 -9.52 -9.85 5.73
N LEU A 171 -8.42 -9.10 5.56
CA LEU A 171 -7.34 -9.07 6.54
C LEU A 171 -7.76 -8.36 7.83
N ALA A 172 -8.60 -7.32 7.75
CA ALA A 172 -9.17 -6.70 8.95
C ALA A 172 -10.06 -7.68 9.73
N GLU A 173 -10.92 -8.46 9.06
CA GLU A 173 -11.73 -9.51 9.68
C GLU A 173 -10.86 -10.55 10.39
N LEU A 174 -9.88 -11.13 9.70
CA LEU A 174 -8.93 -12.09 10.27
C LEU A 174 -8.21 -11.55 11.52
N LEU A 175 -7.81 -10.27 11.49
CA LEU A 175 -7.14 -9.62 12.61
C LEU A 175 -8.08 -9.33 13.79
N THR A 176 -9.40 -9.21 13.58
CA THR A 176 -10.37 -9.15 14.70
C THR A 176 -10.60 -10.51 15.37
N CYS A 177 -10.44 -11.61 14.61
CA CYS A 177 -10.48 -12.96 15.15
C CYS A 177 -9.21 -13.32 15.95
N ALA A 178 -8.08 -12.66 15.71
CA ALA A 178 -6.82 -12.90 16.40
C ALA A 178 -6.77 -12.33 17.83
N LYS A 179 -6.37 -13.17 18.80
CA LYS A 179 -6.11 -12.77 20.20
C LYS A 179 -4.78 -13.34 20.67
N TYR A 180 -4.07 -12.62 21.53
CA TYR A 180 -2.75 -13.02 22.03
C TYR A 180 -2.62 -12.77 23.53
N ARG A 181 -1.64 -13.42 24.16
CA ARG A 181 -1.26 -13.19 25.56
C ARG A 181 0.24 -13.38 25.75
N LYS A 182 0.80 -12.77 26.80
CA LYS A 182 2.17 -13.10 27.21
C LYS A 182 2.15 -14.49 27.88
N VAL A 183 3.22 -15.27 27.71
CA VAL A 183 3.38 -16.53 28.45
C VAL A 183 3.43 -16.21 29.94
N GLY A 184 2.46 -16.74 30.70
CA GLY A 184 2.24 -16.44 32.12
C GLY A 184 1.00 -15.58 32.42
N ASP A 185 0.46 -14.83 31.44
CA ASP A 185 -0.78 -14.07 31.64
C ASP A 185 -2.01 -15.02 31.58
N PRO A 186 -3.03 -14.83 32.42
CA PRO A 186 -4.24 -15.68 32.40
C PRO A 186 -5.16 -15.37 31.21
N GLU A 187 -5.21 -14.11 30.75
CA GLU A 187 -6.21 -13.63 29.79
C GLU A 187 -5.64 -13.33 28.41
N PHE A 188 -6.44 -13.60 27.37
CA PHE A 188 -6.16 -13.23 25.99
C PHE A 188 -6.67 -11.82 25.68
N LYS A 189 -5.83 -11.00 25.05
CA LYS A 189 -6.10 -9.62 24.65
C LYS A 189 -6.22 -9.53 23.12
N PRO A 190 -7.09 -8.65 22.59
CA PRO A 190 -7.15 -8.37 21.16
C PRO A 190 -5.91 -7.60 20.71
N LEU A 191 -5.69 -7.53 19.39
CA LEU A 191 -4.70 -6.65 18.80
C LEU A 191 -4.96 -5.17 19.11
N HIS A 192 -3.92 -4.35 18.97
CA HIS A 192 -4.00 -2.90 19.14
C HIS A 192 -4.94 -2.29 18.08
N SER A 193 -5.76 -1.31 18.47
CA SER A 193 -6.81 -0.72 17.61
C SER A 193 -6.29 -0.14 16.29
N VAL A 194 -5.02 0.29 16.26
CA VAL A 194 -4.31 0.61 15.02
C VAL A 194 -3.61 -0.65 14.51
N LEU A 195 -4.19 -1.27 13.48
CA LEU A 195 -3.71 -2.50 12.84
C LEU A 195 -2.60 -2.20 11.82
N SER A 196 -1.36 -2.08 12.28
CA SER A 196 -0.20 -1.80 11.41
C SER A 196 0.10 -2.89 10.38
N LEU A 197 -0.50 -4.09 10.49
CA LEU A 197 -0.38 -5.14 9.47
C LEU A 197 -1.12 -4.81 8.16
N LEU A 198 -2.08 -3.87 8.19
CA LEU A 198 -2.76 -3.37 6.98
C LEU A 198 -1.89 -2.40 6.15
N SER A 199 -0.63 -2.14 6.56
CA SER A 199 0.22 -1.12 5.93
C SER A 199 0.55 -1.40 4.47
N TYR A 200 0.60 -2.66 4.04
CA TYR A 200 0.87 -3.04 2.65
C TYR A 200 -0.16 -2.43 1.67
N MET A 201 -1.43 -2.35 2.08
CA MET A 201 -2.52 -1.81 1.25
C MET A 201 -2.69 -0.28 1.41
N LEU A 202 -1.89 0.37 2.27
CA LEU A 202 -2.07 1.76 2.67
C LEU A 202 -0.84 2.61 2.36
N LYS A 203 -1.03 3.61 1.51
CA LYS A 203 0.04 4.54 1.08
C LYS A 203 0.68 5.36 2.21
N ALA A 204 -0.08 5.63 3.27
CA ALA A 204 0.38 6.37 4.44
C ALA A 204 -0.17 5.64 5.68
N PRO A 205 0.51 4.58 6.15
CA PRO A 205 -0.03 3.72 7.19
C PRO A 205 -0.07 4.46 8.54
N LEU A 206 -1.20 4.35 9.24
CA LEU A 206 -1.30 4.77 10.63
C LEU A 206 -0.64 3.72 11.50
N ILE A 207 0.20 4.16 12.44
CA ILE A 207 0.94 3.30 13.36
C ILE A 207 0.71 3.72 14.82
N LYS A 208 1.17 2.88 15.75
CA LYS A 208 1.11 3.19 17.18
C LYS A 208 2.04 4.37 17.53
N PRO A 209 1.64 5.28 18.44
CA PRO A 209 2.55 6.30 18.95
C PRO A 209 3.83 5.67 19.52
N GLY A 210 5.00 6.16 19.08
CA GLY A 210 6.32 5.68 19.50
C GLY A 210 6.90 4.52 18.68
N THR A 211 6.20 4.01 17.66
CA THR A 211 6.80 3.14 16.64
C THR A 211 7.22 3.93 15.39
N GLU A 212 8.10 3.38 14.56
CA GLU A 212 8.52 3.97 13.27
C GLU A 212 7.60 3.54 12.12
N VAL A 213 7.44 4.40 11.11
CA VAL A 213 6.70 4.08 9.87
C VAL A 213 7.61 3.30 8.93
N ILE A 214 7.10 2.23 8.34
CA ILE A 214 7.75 1.47 7.27
C ILE A 214 6.85 1.56 6.03
N ASN A 215 7.35 2.17 4.96
CA ASN A 215 6.67 2.29 3.66
C ASN A 215 7.22 1.31 2.60
N SER A 216 8.34 0.64 2.89
CA SER A 216 8.97 -0.31 1.97
C SER A 216 8.11 -1.57 1.80
N LEU A 217 7.47 -1.72 0.64
CA LEU A 217 6.50 -2.78 0.34
C LEU A 217 7.02 -4.20 0.68
N ASN A 218 8.24 -4.54 0.27
CA ASN A 218 8.87 -5.84 0.52
C ASN A 218 9.21 -6.10 2.00
N ARG A 219 9.08 -5.10 2.89
CA ARG A 219 9.21 -5.24 4.35
C ARG A 219 7.85 -5.25 5.06
N GLN A 220 6.77 -4.96 4.34
CA GLN A 220 5.39 -5.04 4.81
C GLN A 220 4.72 -6.37 4.42
N ALA A 221 5.28 -7.06 3.42
CA ALA A 221 4.87 -8.38 2.93
C ALA A 221 5.44 -9.54 3.78
#